data_AF-A0A2E3MPG3-F1
#
_entry.id   AF-A0A2E3MPG3-F1
#
_cell.length_a   1.000
_cell.length_b   1.000
_cell.length_c   1.000
_cell.angle_alpha   90.00
_cell.angle_beta   90.00
_cell.angle_gamma   90.00
#
_symmetry.space_group_name_H-M   'P 1'
#
loop_
_entity.id
_entity.type
_entity.pdbx_description
1 polymer ?
#
loop_
_entity_poly.entity_id
_entity_poly.type
_entity_poly.pdbx_seq_one_letter_code
_entity_poly.pdbx_strand_id
1 'polypeptide(L)'
;MAKPKKSKPTTTFEEALEDLRTIVHDLETGQLGLSESLERYEAGIKGLKQCHQILEETERKIELLSGFDAEGNPIKQPFDELEKPTEQEKKKGSRRRKNKKSSTQSTPLDEVDDSGTLF
;
A
#
# COMPACT_ATOMS: atom_id res chain seq x y z
N MET A 1 32.18 12.51 -3.34
CA MET A 1 31.65 12.95 -2.04
C MET A 1 30.12 12.78 -2.05
N ALA A 2 29.58 11.76 -1.37
CA ALA A 2 28.14 11.51 -1.31
C ALA A 2 27.52 12.38 -0.21
N LYS A 3 26.50 13.18 -0.55
CA LYS A 3 25.75 14.03 0.40
C LYS A 3 24.75 13.14 1.18
N PRO A 4 24.64 13.28 2.51
CA PRO A 4 23.68 12.51 3.30
C PRO A 4 22.26 13.03 3.04
N LYS A 5 21.34 12.14 2.69
CA LYS A 5 19.91 12.44 2.61
C LYS A 5 19.37 12.56 4.04
N LYS A 6 18.95 13.76 4.45
CA LYS A 6 18.27 13.97 5.73
C LYS A 6 16.93 13.22 5.71
N SER A 7 16.83 12.12 6.44
CA SER A 7 15.54 11.53 6.80
C SER A 7 14.82 12.51 7.72
N LYS A 8 13.56 12.82 7.41
CA LYS A 8 12.70 13.57 8.34
C LYS A 8 12.56 12.76 9.64
N PRO A 9 12.50 13.39 10.82
CA PRO A 9 12.20 12.66 12.05
C PRO A 9 10.82 12.00 11.89
N THR A 10 10.76 10.69 12.13
CA THR A 10 9.51 9.96 12.27
C THR A 10 8.95 10.32 13.65
N THR A 11 7.87 11.10 13.70
CA THR A 11 7.15 11.40 14.94
C THR A 11 6.75 10.10 15.63
N THR A 12 7.02 9.99 16.93
CA THR A 12 6.63 8.82 17.73
C THR A 12 5.12 8.81 18.01
N PHE A 13 4.58 7.67 18.43
CA PHE A 13 3.16 7.57 18.79
C PHE A 13 2.82 8.50 19.95
N GLU A 14 3.67 8.54 20.96
CA GLU A 14 3.50 9.33 22.18
C GLU A 14 3.49 10.82 21.87
N GLU A 15 4.40 11.28 21.00
CA GLU A 15 4.42 12.67 20.53
C GLU A 15 3.15 13.01 19.74
N ALA A 16 2.75 12.17 18.78
CA ALA A 16 1.54 12.40 17.98
C ALA A 16 0.26 12.44 18.84
N LEU A 17 0.20 11.59 19.86
CA LEU A 17 -0.92 11.55 20.81
C LEU A 17 -0.96 12.80 21.69
N GLU A 18 0.20 13.30 22.14
CA GLU A 18 0.28 14.50 22.97
C GLU A 18 -0.09 15.76 22.17
N ASP A 19 0.35 15.85 20.92
CA ASP A 19 -0.07 16.92 20.00
C ASP A 19 -1.60 16.90 19.81
N LEU A 20 -2.18 15.71 19.60
CA LEU A 20 -3.63 15.57 19.46
C LEU A 20 -4.38 15.99 20.72
N ARG A 21 -3.90 15.60 21.91
CA ARG A 21 -4.49 16.02 23.20
C ARG A 21 -4.48 17.54 23.36
N THR A 22 -3.38 18.18 22.98
CA THR A 22 -3.24 19.64 23.03
C THR A 22 -4.26 20.32 22.10
N ILE A 23 -4.43 19.80 20.89
CA ILE A 23 -5.42 20.31 19.93
C ILE A 23 -6.84 20.16 20.49
N VAL A 24 -7.18 19.00 21.05
CA VAL A 24 -8.51 18.76 21.64
C VAL A 24 -8.75 19.69 22.81
N HIS A 25 -7.77 19.85 23.70
CA HIS A 25 -7.86 20.77 24.82
C HIS A 25 -8.18 22.20 24.34
N ASP A 26 -7.43 22.71 23.37
CA ASP A 26 -7.62 24.06 22.86
C ASP A 26 -9.02 24.25 22.23
N LEU A 27 -9.55 23.22 21.55
CA LEU A 27 -10.92 23.23 21.02
C LEU A 27 -11.98 23.20 22.13
N GLU A 28 -11.75 22.44 23.20
CA GLU A 28 -12.67 22.33 24.35
C GLU A 28 -12.73 23.60 25.19
N THR A 29 -11.65 24.38 25.28
CA THR A 29 -11.64 25.65 26.02
C THR A 29 -12.57 26.70 25.42
N GLY A 30 -12.88 26.60 24.11
CA GLY A 30 -13.76 27.54 23.41
C GLY A 30 -13.22 28.97 23.30
N GLN A 31 -11.93 29.19 23.55
CA GLN A 31 -11.30 30.51 23.50
C GLN A 31 -10.85 30.93 22.09
N LEU A 32 -10.86 29.99 21.14
CA LEU A 32 -10.41 30.19 19.77
C LEU A 32 -11.49 30.88 18.90
N GLY A 33 -11.05 31.71 17.95
CA GLY A 33 -11.94 32.21 16.91
C GLY A 33 -12.42 31.10 15.97
N LEU A 34 -13.45 31.35 15.16
CA LEU A 34 -13.99 30.35 14.21
C LEU A 34 -12.92 29.81 13.25
N SER A 35 -12.14 30.70 12.64
CA SER A 35 -11.07 30.32 11.71
C SER A 35 -9.99 29.48 12.40
N GLU A 36 -9.54 29.89 13.59
CA GLU A 36 -8.56 29.14 14.37
C GLU A 36 -9.09 27.77 14.81
N SER A 37 -10.37 27.70 15.18
CA SER A 37 -11.03 26.44 15.55
C SER A 37 -11.07 25.47 14.37
N LEU A 38 -11.30 25.95 13.14
CA LEU A 38 -11.25 25.13 11.94
C LEU A 38 -9.83 24.63 11.65
N GLU A 39 -8.81 25.49 11.78
CA GLU A 39 -7.42 25.10 11.60
C GLU A 39 -7.00 24.04 12.62
N ARG A 40 -7.37 24.21 13.90
CA ARG A 40 -7.12 23.23 14.95
C ARG A 40 -7.85 21.92 14.69
N TYR A 41 -9.10 21.97 14.27
CA TYR A 41 -9.85 20.77 13.90
C TYR A 41 -9.17 20.00 12.75
N GLU A 42 -8.76 20.69 11.69
CA GLU A 42 -8.03 20.05 10.58
C GLU A 42 -6.71 19.42 11.04
N ALA A 43 -5.96 20.12 11.90
CA ALA A 43 -4.74 19.59 12.50
C ALA A 43 -5.03 18.33 13.35
N GLY A 44 -6.12 18.35 14.13
CA GLY A 44 -6.55 17.22 14.95
C GLY A 44 -6.90 16.00 14.10
N ILE A 45 -7.62 16.18 12.99
CA ILE A 45 -7.92 15.09 12.05
C ILE A 45 -6.65 14.51 11.43
N LYS A 46 -5.65 15.35 11.11
CA LYS A 46 -4.35 14.88 10.61
C LYS A 46 -3.59 14.08 11.68
N GLY A 47 -3.54 14.58 12.93
CA GLY A 47 -2.90 13.89 14.05
C GLY A 47 -3.56 12.54 14.37
N LEU A 48 -4.90 12.49 14.34
CA LEU A 48 -5.64 11.25 14.54
C LEU A 48 -5.30 10.19 13.47
N LYS A 49 -5.23 10.59 12.20
CA LYS A 49 -4.82 9.69 11.10
C LYS A 49 -3.41 9.17 11.29
N GLN A 50 -2.48 10.00 11.75
CA GLN A 50 -1.11 9.58 12.03
C GLN A 50 -1.05 8.56 13.16
N CYS A 51 -1.80 8.77 14.24
CA CYS A 51 -1.89 7.80 15.34
C CYS A 51 -2.36 6.43 14.84
N HIS A 52 -3.41 6.40 14.02
CA HIS A 52 -3.91 5.15 13.44
C HIS A 52 -2.88 4.47 12.54
N GLN A 53 -2.15 5.23 11.72
CA GLN A 53 -1.10 4.66 10.86
C GLN A 53 0.01 4.00 11.68
N ILE A 54 0.47 4.64 12.76
CA ILE A 54 1.51 4.08 13.62
C ILE A 54 1.02 2.80 14.30
N LEU A 55 -0.24 2.77 14.74
CA LEU A 55 -0.85 1.58 15.34
C LEU A 55 -0.97 0.44 14.32
N GLU A 56 -1.44 0.71 13.10
CA GLU A 56 -1.58 -0.28 12.03
C GLU A 56 -0.20 -0.87 11.63
N GLU A 57 0.82 -0.03 11.50
CA GLU A 57 2.18 -0.47 11.22
C GLU A 57 2.75 -1.35 12.35
N THR A 58 2.44 -0.99 13.59
CA THR A 58 2.87 -1.73 14.78
C THR A 58 2.15 -3.08 14.87
N GLU A 59 0.84 -3.10 14.64
CA GLU A 59 0.02 -4.31 14.60
C GLU A 59 0.55 -5.28 13.55
N ARG A 60 0.73 -4.84 12.30
CA ARG A 60 1.30 -5.67 11.22
C ARG A 60 2.68 -6.23 11.59
N LYS A 61 3.49 -5.44 12.30
CA LYS A 61 4.81 -5.90 12.76
C LYS A 61 4.69 -6.98 13.84
N ILE A 62 3.75 -6.83 14.77
CA ILE A 62 3.47 -7.83 15.80
C ILE A 62 2.98 -9.12 15.16
N GLU A 63 2.03 -9.02 14.23
CA GLU A 63 1.49 -10.14 13.45
C GLU A 63 2.60 -10.95 12.78
N LEU A 64 3.49 -10.28 12.04
CA LEU A 64 4.63 -10.94 11.39
C LEU A 64 5.59 -11.62 12.37
N LEU A 65 5.74 -11.07 13.59
CA LEU A 65 6.62 -11.62 14.62
C LEU A 65 5.98 -12.78 15.41
N SER A 66 4.68 -12.69 15.68
CA SER A 66 3.92 -13.72 16.38
C SER A 66 3.64 -14.92 15.45
N GLY A 67 3.55 -14.67 14.15
CA GLY A 67 3.10 -15.64 13.15
C GLY A 67 1.60 -15.85 13.15
N PHE A 68 0.83 -15.00 13.84
CA PHE A 68 -0.63 -15.05 13.93
C PHE A 68 -1.24 -13.67 13.66
N ASP A 69 -2.39 -13.64 12.98
CA ASP A 69 -3.19 -12.43 12.76
C ASP A 69 -3.94 -11.99 14.04
N ALA A 70 -4.61 -10.85 13.99
CA ALA A 70 -5.43 -10.32 15.08
C ALA A 70 -6.51 -11.31 15.59
N GLU A 71 -7.02 -12.19 14.72
CA GLU A 71 -7.99 -13.23 15.04
C GLU A 71 -7.35 -14.54 15.57
N GLY A 72 -6.02 -14.63 15.63
CA GLY A 72 -5.28 -15.80 16.11
C GLY A 72 -5.06 -16.90 15.07
N ASN A 73 -5.29 -16.64 13.79
CA ASN A 73 -4.97 -17.56 12.70
C ASN A 73 -3.51 -17.41 12.27
N PRO A 74 -2.84 -18.51 11.89
CA PRO A 74 -1.46 -18.44 11.43
C PRO A 74 -1.33 -17.66 10.12
N ILE A 75 -0.37 -16.73 10.06
CA ILE A 75 -0.08 -15.94 8.87
C ILE A 75 0.67 -16.81 7.86
N LYS A 76 0.10 -16.92 6.66
CA LYS A 76 0.67 -17.70 5.55
C LYS A 76 1.35 -16.74 4.59
N GLN A 77 2.64 -16.93 4.34
CA GLN A 77 3.31 -16.29 3.21
C GLN A 77 3.39 -17.27 2.04
N PRO A 78 3.21 -16.82 0.79
CA PRO A 78 3.44 -17.65 -0.38
C PRO A 78 4.88 -18.15 -0.34
N PHE A 79 5.04 -19.47 -0.42
CA PHE A 79 6.35 -20.07 -0.55
C PHE A 79 6.79 -19.89 -2.00
N ASP A 80 7.53 -18.82 -2.28
CA ASP A 80 8.24 -18.68 -3.55
C ASP A 80 9.35 -19.73 -3.57
N GLU A 81 8.99 -20.90 -4.10
CA GLU A 81 9.93 -21.95 -4.47
C GLU A 81 10.74 -21.41 -5.66
N LEU A 82 11.80 -20.65 -5.36
CA LEU A 82 12.80 -20.29 -6.33
C LEU A 82 13.32 -21.59 -6.94
N GLU A 83 12.83 -21.86 -8.16
CA GLU A 83 13.27 -22.94 -9.03
C GLU A 83 14.79 -23.04 -8.94
N LYS A 84 15.28 -24.18 -8.45
CA LYS A 84 16.70 -24.50 -8.51
C LYS A 84 17.10 -24.38 -9.98
N PRO A 85 18.12 -23.59 -10.35
CA PRO A 85 18.56 -23.55 -11.73
C PRO A 85 19.12 -24.94 -12.05
N THR A 86 18.38 -25.73 -12.84
CA THR A 86 18.96 -26.88 -13.50
C THR A 86 19.93 -26.36 -14.55
N GLU A 87 21.20 -26.68 -14.33
CA GLU A 87 22.32 -26.36 -15.18
C GLU A 87 22.19 -27.01 -16.57
N GLN A 88 22.62 -26.26 -17.60
CA GLN A 88 22.90 -26.67 -19.00
C GLN A 88 21.67 -26.63 -19.94
N GLU A 89 21.64 -25.86 -21.04
CA GLU A 89 22.65 -25.80 -22.09
C GLU A 89 22.82 -24.41 -22.75
N LYS A 90 24.09 -24.09 -23.04
CA LYS A 90 24.50 -23.12 -24.05
C LYS A 90 24.27 -23.71 -25.45
N LYS A 91 23.80 -22.90 -26.42
CA LYS A 91 24.55 -22.53 -27.64
C LYS A 91 23.72 -21.73 -28.67
N LYS A 92 24.27 -20.53 -28.96
CA LYS A 92 24.59 -19.95 -30.28
C LYS A 92 23.49 -19.79 -31.34
N GLY A 93 23.37 -18.56 -31.87
CA GLY A 93 23.23 -18.40 -33.32
C GLY A 93 22.57 -17.11 -33.85
N SER A 94 23.42 -16.17 -34.27
CA SER A 94 23.30 -15.34 -35.49
C SER A 94 22.05 -14.48 -35.77
N ARG A 95 22.29 -13.15 -35.75
CA ARG A 95 21.87 -12.12 -36.72
C ARG A 95 21.07 -12.63 -37.94
N ARG A 96 19.95 -11.95 -38.31
CA ARG A 96 19.70 -11.28 -39.63
C ARG A 96 18.24 -10.82 -39.85
N ARG A 97 18.11 -9.50 -40.14
CA ARG A 97 17.14 -8.77 -41.00
C ARG A 97 15.62 -8.63 -40.67
N LYS A 98 15.28 -7.38 -40.32
CA LYS A 98 14.19 -6.49 -40.78
C LYS A 98 13.38 -6.94 -42.03
N ASN A 99 12.06 -7.07 -41.91
CA ASN A 99 11.01 -6.80 -42.94
C ASN A 99 9.61 -6.80 -42.25
N LYS A 100 8.87 -5.69 -42.12
CA LYS A 100 7.92 -5.05 -43.08
C LYS A 100 6.51 -5.71 -43.14
N LYS A 101 5.55 -5.01 -42.52
CA LYS A 101 4.15 -4.68 -42.92
C LYS A 101 3.31 -5.71 -43.69
N SER A 102 2.14 -6.05 -43.11
CA SER A 102 0.77 -6.17 -43.74
C SER A 102 -0.18 -6.81 -42.71
N SER A 103 -1.16 -6.14 -42.10
CA SER A 103 -2.55 -5.87 -42.55
C SER A 103 -3.43 -7.10 -42.83
N THR A 104 -4.68 -7.01 -42.34
CA THR A 104 -5.92 -7.74 -42.75
C THR A 104 -6.19 -9.04 -41.98
N GLN A 105 -7.05 -9.07 -40.94
CA GLN A 105 -8.54 -9.03 -40.90
C GLN A 105 -9.20 -10.37 -41.30
N SER A 106 -9.79 -11.08 -40.33
CA SER A 106 -10.94 -11.98 -40.52
C SER A 106 -11.52 -12.47 -39.17
N THR A 107 -12.69 -11.95 -38.80
CA THR A 107 -13.76 -12.69 -38.08
C THR A 107 -14.54 -13.53 -39.11
N PRO A 108 -15.14 -14.69 -38.78
CA PRO A 108 -16.55 -14.78 -38.30
C PRO A 108 -16.75 -15.83 -37.16
N LEU A 109 -17.62 -15.58 -36.17
CA LEU A 109 -19.05 -15.93 -36.04
C LEU A 109 -19.35 -17.44 -35.98
N ASP A 110 -19.87 -17.89 -34.82
CA ASP A 110 -21.06 -18.75 -34.61
C ASP A 110 -21.25 -18.84 -33.07
N GLU A 111 -22.24 -18.17 -32.45
CA GLU A 111 -23.68 -18.45 -32.34
C GLU A 111 -24.02 -18.87 -30.88
N VAL A 112 -24.70 -17.98 -30.14
CA VAL A 112 -26.06 -18.10 -29.53
C VAL A 112 -26.12 -18.97 -28.26
N ASP A 113 -26.31 -18.34 -27.10
CA ASP A 113 -27.59 -18.14 -26.40
C ASP A 113 -27.93 -19.31 -25.46
N ASP A 114 -27.84 -19.09 -24.14
CA ASP A 114 -28.96 -19.47 -23.29
C ASP A 114 -29.06 -18.50 -22.10
N SER A 115 -30.19 -17.82 -22.13
CA SER A 115 -30.82 -17.02 -21.12
C SER A 115 -30.82 -17.60 -19.70
N GLY A 116 -30.68 -16.73 -18.71
CA GLY A 116 -30.85 -17.13 -17.31
C GLY A 116 -30.97 -15.98 -16.31
N THR A 117 -31.43 -14.81 -16.75
CA THR A 117 -31.84 -13.72 -15.84
C THR A 117 -33.18 -14.12 -15.21
N LEU A 118 -33.19 -14.38 -13.91
CA LEU A 118 -34.42 -14.48 -13.14
C LEU A 118 -34.25 -13.74 -11.82
N PHE A 119 -34.83 -12.54 -11.80
CA PHE A 119 -35.29 -11.71 -10.67
C PHE A 119 -34.43 -11.63 -9.41
#